data_AF-A0A970CTT7-F1
#
_entry.id   AF-A0A970CTT7-F1
#
_cell.length_a   1.000
_cell.length_b   1.000
_cell.length_c   1.000
_cell.angle_alpha   90.00
_cell.angle_beta   90.00
_cell.angle_gamma   90.00
#
_symmetry.space_group_name_H-M   'P 1'
#
loop_
_entity.id
_entity.type
_entity.pdbx_description
1 polymer ?
#
loop_
_entity_poly.entity_id
_entity_poly.type
_entity_poly.pdbx_seq_one_letter_code
_entity_poly.pdbx_strand_id
1 'polypeptide(L)'
;MIECSTFRVHSYILTPNGLVNKRRTKIILQDAYNLIEEGVQPDISKCSNVQIMNEIEYFLQTYKLEPKVYITYDRKAFYAVDDFDFRVTFDTNIRTRRKDVRLDAGNHGDLLISNDLWVMEVKTSISVPVWFSALLSEACAYSSSFSKYGTEYKKFIKNQDTMNIIRGDDVICSKQFLKQHQYQPKVQSLV
;
A
#
# COMPACT_ATOMS: atom_id res chain seq x y z
N MET A 1 19.04 -2.21 14.65
CA MET A 1 18.20 -1.79 15.79
C MET A 1 17.05 -0.97 15.24
N ILE A 2 15.81 -1.45 15.38
CA ILE A 2 14.61 -0.71 15.01
C ILE A 2 14.21 0.10 16.26
N GLU A 3 14.77 1.30 16.42
CA GLU A 3 14.08 2.32 17.20
C GLU A 3 13.15 3.05 16.24
N CYS A 4 11.92 2.56 16.11
CA CYS A 4 10.89 3.27 15.38
C CYS A 4 9.58 3.11 16.16
N SER A 5 9.46 3.85 17.25
CA SER A 5 8.22 4.05 18.02
C SER A 5 7.17 4.87 17.25
N THR A 6 7.29 4.96 15.93
CA THR A 6 6.52 5.86 15.09
C THR A 6 6.06 5.14 13.83
N PHE A 7 4.79 4.71 13.82
CA PHE A 7 4.16 4.07 12.68
C PHE A 7 3.53 5.11 11.74
N ARG A 8 3.57 4.89 10.43
CA ARG A 8 2.94 5.78 9.43
C ARG A 8 1.70 5.10 8.84
N VAL A 9 0.53 5.63 9.18
CA VAL A 9 -0.74 5.24 8.54
C VAL A 9 -0.85 5.96 7.19
N HIS A 10 -1.42 5.30 6.19
CA HIS A 10 -1.54 5.81 4.83
C HIS A 10 -3.01 5.88 4.41
N SER A 11 -3.48 7.05 3.95
CA SER A 11 -4.76 7.18 3.25
C SER A 11 -4.53 7.53 1.78
N TYR A 12 -5.31 6.89 0.90
CA TYR A 12 -5.36 7.20 -0.53
C TYR A 12 -6.76 7.73 -0.82
N ILE A 13 -6.87 8.99 -1.26
CA ILE A 13 -8.14 9.57 -1.69
C ILE A 13 -8.09 9.83 -3.18
N LEU A 14 -9.08 9.30 -3.91
CA LEU A 14 -9.32 9.64 -5.31
C LEU A 14 -10.00 11.01 -5.35
N THR A 15 -9.35 11.97 -5.99
CA THR A 15 -9.96 13.27 -6.25
C THR A 15 -10.89 13.18 -7.48
N PRO A 16 -11.83 14.11 -7.66
CA PRO A 16 -12.76 14.12 -8.80
C PRO A 16 -12.07 14.07 -10.19
N ASN A 17 -10.81 14.47 -10.26
CA ASN A 17 -10.01 14.49 -11.49
C ASN A 17 -9.20 13.20 -11.72
N GLY A 18 -9.45 12.14 -10.92
CA GLY A 18 -8.69 10.88 -11.01
C GLY A 18 -7.27 10.95 -10.44
N LEU A 19 -6.88 12.08 -9.82
CA LEU A 19 -5.61 12.22 -9.12
C LEU A 19 -5.67 11.46 -7.79
N VAL A 20 -4.71 10.57 -7.57
CA VAL A 20 -4.51 9.85 -6.31
C VAL A 20 -3.69 10.72 -5.36
N ASN A 21 -4.30 11.14 -4.25
CA ASN A 21 -3.57 11.84 -3.19
C ASN A 21 -3.17 10.85 -2.09
N LYS A 22 -1.90 10.89 -1.66
CA LYS A 22 -1.34 10.04 -0.59
C LYS A 22 -1.00 10.87 0.64
N ARG A 23 -1.74 10.68 1.73
CA ARG A 23 -1.55 11.39 3.00
C ARG A 23 -1.22 10.43 4.14
N ARG A 24 -0.50 10.92 5.15
CA ARG A 24 0.01 10.10 6.26
C ARG A 24 0.05 10.87 7.57
N THR A 25 -0.18 10.18 8.67
CA THR A 25 0.08 10.67 10.02
C THR A 25 0.90 9.66 10.79
N LYS A 26 1.70 10.15 11.73
CA LYS A 26 2.52 9.36 12.65
C LYS A 26 1.75 9.14 13.95
N ILE A 27 1.71 7.89 14.42
CA ILE A 27 1.11 7.50 15.69
C ILE A 27 2.00 6.46 16.39
N ILE A 28 1.77 6.25 17.69
CA ILE A 28 2.40 5.17 18.46
C ILE A 28 1.84 3.83 17.97
N LEU A 29 2.70 2.81 17.89
CA LEU A 29 2.32 1.49 17.39
C LEU A 29 1.17 0.87 18.20
N GLN A 30 1.23 0.95 19.52
CA GLN A 30 0.17 0.42 20.39
C GLN A 30 -1.17 1.13 20.15
N ASP A 31 -1.17 2.46 20.02
CA ASP A 31 -2.39 3.20 19.71
C ASP A 31 -2.97 2.82 18.34
N ALA A 32 -2.12 2.48 17.37
CA ALA A 32 -2.56 1.97 16.07
C ALA A 32 -3.31 0.63 16.19
N TYR A 33 -2.83 -0.27 17.06
CA TYR A 33 -3.50 -1.54 17.33
C TYR A 33 -4.83 -1.34 18.07
N ASN A 34 -4.82 -0.53 19.14
CA ASN A 34 -6.03 -0.22 19.90
C ASN A 34 -7.11 0.42 19.00
N LEU A 35 -6.71 1.29 18.06
CA LEU A 35 -7.63 1.89 17.09
C LEU A 35 -8.26 0.86 16.14
N ILE A 36 -7.46 -0.07 15.61
CA ILE A 36 -7.94 -1.03 14.61
C ILE A 36 -8.73 -2.18 15.25
N GLU A 37 -8.29 -2.66 16.42
CA GLU A 37 -8.87 -3.83 17.10
C GLU A 37 -10.02 -3.46 18.02
N GLU A 38 -9.90 -2.36 18.76
CA GLU A 38 -10.84 -1.96 19.82
C GLU A 38 -11.62 -0.68 19.46
N GLY A 39 -11.23 0.05 18.41
CA GLY A 39 -11.83 1.34 18.06
C GLY A 39 -11.44 2.48 19.01
N VAL A 40 -10.43 2.28 19.86
CA VAL A 40 -9.99 3.28 20.84
C VAL A 40 -9.16 4.35 20.13
N GLN A 41 -9.58 5.60 20.28
CA GLN A 41 -8.89 6.72 19.63
C GLN A 41 -7.49 6.95 20.22
N PRO A 42 -6.48 7.20 19.36
CA PRO A 42 -5.17 7.64 19.83
C PRO A 42 -5.28 9.01 20.50
N ASP A 43 -4.37 9.29 21.42
CA ASP A 43 -4.20 10.64 21.95
C ASP A 43 -3.80 11.59 20.82
N ILE A 44 -4.72 12.49 20.46
CA ILE A 44 -4.59 13.43 19.35
C ILE A 44 -3.33 14.29 19.48
N SER A 45 -2.89 14.59 20.71
CA SER A 45 -1.68 15.37 20.95
C SER A 45 -0.40 14.66 20.47
N LYS A 46 -0.45 13.34 20.29
CA LYS A 46 0.67 12.49 19.83
C LYS A 46 0.64 12.24 18.32
N CYS A 47 -0.41 12.70 17.63
CA CYS A 47 -0.55 12.59 16.19
C CYS A 47 0.19 13.72 15.48
N SER A 48 0.99 13.41 14.45
CA SER A 48 1.68 14.46 13.67
C SER A 48 0.72 15.33 12.83
N ASN A 49 -0.48 14.84 12.55
CA ASN A 49 -1.51 15.55 11.80
C ASN A 49 -2.90 15.05 12.23
N VAL A 50 -3.66 15.94 12.88
CA VAL A 50 -4.99 15.63 13.45
C VAL A 50 -6.05 15.45 12.36
N GLN A 51 -6.03 16.28 11.32
CA GLN A 51 -7.01 16.18 10.24
C GLN A 51 -6.94 14.81 9.54
N ILE A 52 -5.73 14.35 9.21
CA ILE A 52 -5.54 13.03 8.60
C ILE A 52 -6.01 11.92 9.54
N MET A 53 -5.82 12.09 10.85
CA MET A 53 -6.28 11.12 11.84
C MET A 53 -7.80 11.03 11.86
N ASN A 54 -8.50 12.16 11.92
CA ASN A 54 -9.97 12.18 11.91
C ASN A 54 -10.55 11.54 10.64
N GLU A 55 -9.90 11.75 9.48
CA GLU A 55 -10.31 11.09 8.23
C GLU A 55 -10.09 9.58 8.27
N ILE A 56 -8.97 9.10 8.81
CA ILE A 56 -8.69 7.67 8.98
C ILE A 56 -9.71 7.05 9.92
N GLU A 57 -10.02 7.71 11.03
CA GLU A 57 -11.01 7.26 12.00
C GLU A 57 -12.39 7.14 11.36
N TYR A 58 -12.85 8.19 10.69
CA TYR A 58 -14.11 8.16 9.94
C TYR A 58 -14.14 6.99 8.94
N PHE A 59 -13.02 6.75 8.24
CA PHE A 59 -12.90 5.65 7.28
C PHE A 59 -13.00 4.27 7.96
N LEU A 60 -12.36 4.07 9.12
CA LEU A 60 -12.44 2.84 9.92
C LEU A 60 -13.82 2.62 10.56
N GLN A 61 -14.54 3.69 10.90
CA GLN A 61 -15.91 3.60 11.41
C GLN A 61 -16.93 3.30 10.28
N THR A 62 -16.70 3.87 9.11
CA THR A 62 -17.58 3.69 7.94
C THR A 62 -17.43 2.29 7.34
N TYR A 63 -16.21 1.78 7.26
CA TYR A 63 -15.90 0.48 6.67
C TYR A 63 -15.40 -0.49 7.74
N LYS A 64 -15.94 -1.70 7.79
CA LYS A 64 -15.47 -2.78 8.68
C LYS A 64 -14.13 -3.33 8.19
N LEU A 65 -13.06 -2.57 8.41
CA LEU A 65 -11.72 -2.90 7.98
C LEU A 65 -11.00 -3.74 9.03
N GLU A 66 -10.16 -4.65 8.55
CA GLU A 66 -9.32 -5.49 9.39
C GLU A 66 -7.97 -5.72 8.71
N PRO A 67 -6.89 -5.91 9.48
CA PRO A 67 -5.59 -6.26 8.92
C PRO A 67 -5.64 -7.58 8.15
N LYS A 68 -5.29 -7.56 6.85
CA LYS A 68 -5.32 -8.77 6.00
C LYS A 68 -3.97 -9.22 5.47
N VAL A 69 -3.05 -8.29 5.25
CA VAL A 69 -1.76 -8.58 4.61
C VAL A 69 -0.68 -7.71 5.25
N TYR A 70 0.40 -8.36 5.68
CA TYR A 70 1.64 -7.70 6.00
C TYR A 70 2.57 -7.73 4.80
N ILE A 71 3.18 -6.59 4.45
CA ILE A 71 4.13 -6.45 3.35
C ILE A 71 5.38 -5.73 3.86
N THR A 72 6.54 -6.35 3.72
CA THR A 72 7.85 -5.79 4.08
C THR A 72 8.85 -5.93 2.93
N TYR A 73 9.87 -5.09 2.92
CA TYR A 73 10.91 -5.06 1.90
C TYR A 73 12.09 -4.21 2.36
N ASP A 74 13.27 -4.49 1.79
CA ASP A 74 14.46 -3.66 1.96
C ASP A 74 14.53 -2.63 0.84
N ARG A 75 14.57 -1.33 1.19
CA ARG A 75 14.60 -0.24 0.22
C ARG A 75 15.97 0.44 0.17
N LYS A 76 16.52 0.56 -1.03
CA LYS A 76 17.61 1.48 -1.37
C LYS A 76 17.03 2.67 -2.12
N ALA A 77 17.36 3.89 -1.71
CA ALA A 77 16.88 5.10 -2.35
C ALA A 77 18.05 5.99 -2.77
N PHE A 78 18.04 6.40 -4.04
CA PHE A 78 19.02 7.25 -4.67
C PHE A 78 18.34 8.54 -5.14
N TYR A 79 19.05 9.65 -5.01
CA TYR A 79 18.61 10.98 -5.42
C TYR A 79 19.70 11.54 -6.34
N ALA A 80 19.30 12.24 -7.40
CA ALA A 80 20.28 12.97 -8.19
C ALA A 80 20.86 14.12 -7.37
N VAL A 81 22.14 14.42 -7.64
CA VAL A 81 22.85 15.53 -6.97
C VAL A 81 22.34 16.87 -7.49
N ASP A 82 22.09 16.95 -8.79
CA ASP A 82 21.75 18.19 -9.49
C ASP A 82 20.24 18.33 -9.79
N ASP A 83 19.44 17.31 -9.46
CA ASP A 83 17.99 17.27 -9.68
C ASP A 83 17.29 16.61 -8.49
N PHE A 84 16.72 17.44 -7.61
CA PHE A 84 16.02 16.97 -6.40
C PHE A 84 14.69 16.26 -6.69
N ASP A 85 14.13 16.48 -7.89
CA ASP A 85 12.88 15.87 -8.30
C ASP A 85 13.10 14.49 -8.92
N PHE A 86 14.32 14.19 -9.39
CA PHE A 86 14.70 12.87 -9.87
C PHE A 86 15.13 11.93 -8.73
N ARG A 87 14.38 10.84 -8.57
CA ARG A 87 14.61 9.82 -7.55
C ARG A 87 14.46 8.43 -8.12
N VAL A 88 15.38 7.55 -7.76
CA VAL A 88 15.31 6.12 -8.07
C VAL A 88 15.28 5.33 -6.76
N THR A 89 14.38 4.35 -6.65
CA THR A 89 14.37 3.43 -5.51
C THR A 89 14.37 1.99 -5.98
N PHE A 90 15.04 1.14 -5.23
CA PHE A 90 15.06 -0.31 -5.42
C PHE A 90 14.48 -0.97 -4.19
N ASP A 91 13.43 -1.75 -4.37
CA ASP A 91 12.84 -2.59 -3.33
C ASP A 91 13.24 -4.05 -3.59
N THR A 92 13.82 -4.67 -2.56
CA THR A 92 14.33 -6.05 -2.58
C THR A 92 13.75 -6.84 -1.42
N ASN A 93 13.88 -8.17 -1.44
CA ASN A 93 13.38 -9.05 -0.38
C ASN A 93 11.92 -8.76 -0.02
N ILE A 94 11.07 -8.53 -1.04
CA ILE A 94 9.66 -8.19 -0.81
C ILE A 94 8.96 -9.43 -0.26
N ARG A 95 8.59 -9.39 1.02
CA ARG A 95 7.94 -10.49 1.73
C ARG A 95 6.52 -10.13 2.10
N THR A 96 5.64 -11.11 2.02
CA THR A 96 4.23 -10.99 2.32
C THR A 96 3.76 -12.11 3.23
N ARG A 97 2.85 -11.82 4.16
CA ARG A 97 2.15 -12.85 4.94
C ARG A 97 0.72 -12.41 5.26
N ARG A 98 -0.17 -13.39 5.36
CA ARG A 98 -1.59 -13.21 5.75
C ARG A 98 -1.92 -13.74 7.15
N LYS A 99 -0.93 -14.37 7.79
CA LYS A 99 -0.98 -14.78 9.21
C LYS A 99 -0.05 -13.86 9.99
N ASP A 100 -0.36 -13.63 11.27
CA ASP A 100 0.47 -12.84 12.17
C ASP A 100 0.86 -11.46 11.57
N VAL A 101 -0.16 -10.72 11.12
CA VAL A 101 0.00 -9.48 10.34
C VAL A 101 0.41 -8.27 11.19
N ARG A 102 0.70 -8.50 12.48
CA ARG A 102 1.26 -7.51 13.38
C ARG A 102 2.64 -7.06 12.90
N LEU A 103 2.91 -5.76 13.03
CA LEU A 103 4.14 -5.12 12.59
C LEU A 103 5.34 -5.46 13.48
N ASP A 104 5.08 -5.75 14.75
CA ASP A 104 6.04 -6.16 15.78
C ASP A 104 6.35 -7.67 15.78
N ALA A 105 5.67 -8.47 14.95
CA ALA A 105 5.90 -9.90 14.80
C ALA A 105 7.12 -10.27 13.91
N GLY A 106 7.97 -9.30 13.59
CA GLY A 106 9.17 -9.47 12.77
C GLY A 106 8.91 -9.47 11.26
N ASN A 107 9.97 -9.77 10.49
CA ASN A 107 10.03 -9.58 9.03
C ASN A 107 9.85 -10.88 8.23
N HIS A 108 9.33 -11.94 8.86
CA HIS A 108 9.13 -13.23 8.21
C HIS A 108 7.99 -13.19 7.18
N GLY A 109 7.93 -14.20 6.32
CA GLY A 109 6.90 -14.32 5.27
C GLY A 109 7.46 -14.81 3.96
N ASP A 110 6.56 -15.03 3.01
CA ASP A 110 6.86 -15.60 1.70
C ASP A 110 7.29 -14.51 0.72
N LEU A 111 8.22 -14.85 -0.18
CA LEU A 111 8.70 -13.93 -1.19
C LEU A 111 7.61 -13.63 -2.22
N LEU A 112 7.32 -12.35 -2.42
CA LEU A 112 6.33 -11.89 -3.38
C LEU A 112 6.84 -12.01 -4.82
N ILE A 113 8.13 -11.91 -5.05
CA ILE A 113 8.80 -12.06 -6.35
C ILE A 113 10.05 -12.92 -6.18
N SER A 114 10.63 -13.42 -7.29
CA SER A 114 11.90 -14.16 -7.21
C SER A 114 12.98 -13.31 -6.53
N ASN A 115 13.90 -13.94 -5.79
CA ASN A 115 15.03 -13.24 -5.17
C ASN A 115 15.97 -12.58 -6.19
N ASP A 116 15.93 -13.06 -7.44
CA ASP A 116 16.73 -12.51 -8.55
C ASP A 116 16.09 -11.26 -9.18
N LEU A 117 14.89 -10.88 -8.73
CA LEU A 117 14.15 -9.74 -9.26
C LEU A 117 14.04 -8.62 -8.23
N TRP A 118 14.35 -7.41 -8.67
CA TRP A 118 14.23 -6.19 -7.86
C TRP A 118 13.15 -5.30 -8.46
N VAL A 119 12.41 -4.60 -7.61
CA VAL A 119 11.44 -3.60 -8.08
C VAL A 119 12.10 -2.24 -8.07
N MET A 120 12.34 -1.71 -9.25
CA MET A 120 12.80 -0.34 -9.43
C MET A 120 11.62 0.60 -9.62
N GLU A 121 11.61 1.71 -8.89
CA GLU A 121 10.66 2.81 -9.07
C GLU A 121 11.45 4.08 -9.40
N VAL A 122 11.10 4.72 -10.51
CA VAL A 122 11.70 5.96 -11.00
C VAL A 122 10.67 7.07 -10.83
N LYS A 123 11.06 8.16 -10.19
CA LYS A 123 10.23 9.34 -9.94
C LYS A 123 10.91 10.57 -10.50
N THR A 124 10.14 11.40 -11.18
CA THR A 124 10.54 12.67 -11.79
C THR A 124 9.31 13.56 -11.91
N SER A 125 9.47 14.87 -11.78
CA SER A 125 8.39 15.85 -11.92
C SER A 125 8.01 16.13 -13.37
N ILE A 126 8.94 15.96 -14.32
CA ILE A 126 8.76 16.34 -15.72
C ILE A 126 8.96 15.12 -16.63
N SER A 127 10.21 14.66 -16.74
CA SER A 127 10.60 13.58 -17.64
C SER A 127 11.82 12.83 -17.10
N VAL A 128 12.02 11.61 -17.59
CA VAL A 128 13.19 10.82 -17.22
C VAL A 128 14.42 11.41 -17.91
N PRO A 129 15.54 11.66 -17.20
CA PRO A 129 16.75 12.19 -17.80
C PRO A 129 17.27 11.30 -18.95
N VAL A 130 17.84 11.92 -19.98
CA VAL A 130 18.34 11.21 -21.19
C VAL A 130 19.43 10.22 -20.83
N TRP A 131 20.38 10.61 -19.98
CA TRP A 131 21.46 9.73 -19.51
C TRP A 131 20.90 8.48 -18.81
N PHE A 132 19.84 8.62 -18.03
CA PHE A 132 19.23 7.49 -17.33
C PHE A 132 18.42 6.62 -18.29
N SER A 133 17.75 7.23 -19.28
CA SER A 133 17.03 6.49 -20.33
C SER A 133 17.97 5.64 -21.18
N ALA A 134 19.19 6.12 -21.44
CA ALA A 134 20.24 5.33 -22.10
C ALA A 134 20.64 4.12 -21.25
N LEU A 135 20.90 4.31 -19.95
CA LEU A 135 21.23 3.22 -19.02
C LEU A 135 20.12 2.16 -18.93
N LEU A 136 18.85 2.57 -18.88
CA LEU A 136 17.71 1.65 -18.88
C LEU A 136 17.65 0.83 -20.18
N SER A 137 17.97 1.48 -21.31
CA SER A 137 17.96 0.82 -22.62
C SER A 137 19.11 -0.20 -22.74
N GLU A 138 20.31 0.14 -22.27
CA GLU A 138 21.46 -0.77 -22.20
C GLU A 138 21.20 -1.97 -21.29
N ALA A 139 20.51 -1.75 -20.16
CA ALA A 139 20.11 -2.79 -19.23
C ALA A 139 18.87 -3.60 -19.68
N CYS A 140 18.28 -3.30 -20.85
CA CYS A 140 17.01 -3.86 -21.31
C CYS A 140 15.88 -3.76 -20.26
N ALA A 141 15.88 -2.68 -19.47
CA ALA A 141 14.96 -2.44 -18.38
C ALA A 141 13.76 -1.59 -18.85
N TYR A 142 12.67 -2.27 -19.20
CA TYR A 142 11.44 -1.62 -19.67
C TYR A 142 10.43 -1.41 -18.54
N SER A 143 9.59 -0.39 -18.68
CA SER A 143 8.56 -0.08 -17.69
C SER A 143 7.50 -1.18 -17.63
N SER A 144 7.08 -1.49 -16.41
CA SER A 144 5.98 -2.42 -16.15
C SER A 144 5.16 -1.94 -14.96
N SER A 145 3.87 -2.21 -14.99
CA SER A 145 2.99 -1.90 -13.85
C SER A 145 3.17 -2.95 -12.76
N PHE A 146 3.48 -2.51 -11.55
CA PHE A 146 3.64 -3.40 -10.41
C PHE A 146 3.06 -2.78 -9.15
N SER A 147 2.14 -3.51 -8.49
CA SER A 147 1.61 -3.15 -7.18
C SER A 147 1.95 -4.28 -6.20
N LYS A 148 2.63 -3.97 -5.10
CA LYS A 148 2.99 -4.97 -4.09
C LYS A 148 1.73 -5.69 -3.58
N TYR A 149 0.73 -4.93 -3.14
CA TYR A 149 -0.54 -5.49 -2.65
C TYR A 149 -1.33 -6.16 -3.77
N GLY A 150 -1.41 -5.55 -4.96
CA GLY A 150 -2.16 -6.13 -6.08
C GLY A 150 -1.58 -7.45 -6.58
N THR A 151 -0.26 -7.55 -6.66
CA THR A 151 0.44 -8.78 -7.02
C THR A 151 0.24 -9.86 -5.95
N GLU A 152 0.34 -9.49 -4.67
CA GLU A 152 0.10 -10.42 -3.55
C GLU A 152 -1.33 -10.95 -3.59
N TYR A 153 -2.31 -10.08 -3.78
CA TYR A 153 -3.72 -10.45 -3.83
C TYR A 153 -4.05 -11.36 -5.02
N LYS A 154 -3.48 -11.08 -6.19
CA LYS A 154 -3.62 -11.96 -7.38
C LYS A 154 -3.04 -13.36 -7.12
N LYS A 155 -1.89 -13.44 -6.46
CA LYS A 155 -1.30 -14.73 -6.07
C LYS A 155 -2.18 -15.48 -5.06
N PHE A 156 -2.73 -14.75 -4.08
CA PHE A 156 -3.63 -15.32 -3.09
C PHE A 156 -4.88 -15.94 -3.72
N ILE A 157 -5.59 -15.21 -4.59
CA ILE A 157 -6.79 -15.72 -5.28
C ILE A 157 -6.43 -16.96 -6.11
N LYS A 158 -5.37 -16.91 -6.91
CA LYS A 158 -4.95 -18.04 -7.76
C LYS A 158 -4.65 -19.30 -6.93
N ASN A 159 -4.02 -19.14 -5.77
CA ASN A 159 -3.74 -20.26 -4.88
C ASN A 159 -5.02 -20.82 -4.23
N GLN A 160 -5.99 -19.97 -3.88
CA GLN A 160 -7.30 -20.42 -3.40
C GLN A 160 -8.06 -21.20 -4.46
N ASP A 161 -8.13 -20.69 -5.69
CA ASP A 161 -8.78 -21.38 -6.81
C ASP A 161 -8.15 -22.76 -7.04
N THR A 162 -6.82 -22.82 -7.02
CA THR A 162 -6.09 -24.09 -7.16
C THR A 162 -6.44 -25.08 -6.04
N MET A 163 -6.52 -24.61 -4.79
CA MET A 163 -6.87 -25.45 -3.64
C MET A 163 -8.33 -25.91 -3.67
N ASN A 164 -9.25 -25.06 -4.14
CA ASN A 164 -10.66 -25.40 -4.31
C ASN A 164 -10.84 -26.47 -5.40
N ILE A 165 -10.12 -26.35 -6.52
CA ILE A 165 -10.09 -27.37 -7.58
C ILE A 165 -9.57 -28.71 -7.03
N ILE A 166 -8.47 -28.70 -6.26
CA ILE A 166 -7.91 -29.93 -5.66
C ILE A 166 -8.88 -30.58 -4.67
N ARG A 167 -9.71 -29.79 -3.98
CA ARG A 167 -10.71 -30.27 -3.01
C ARG A 167 -12.01 -30.74 -3.65
N GLY A 168 -12.20 -30.51 -4.96
CA GLY A 168 -13.44 -30.83 -5.66
C GLY A 168 -14.57 -29.84 -5.39
N ASP A 169 -14.25 -28.65 -4.88
CA ASP A 169 -15.23 -27.58 -4.66
C ASP A 169 -15.51 -26.85 -5.98
N ASP A 170 -16.79 -26.62 -6.31
CA ASP A 170 -17.17 -25.81 -7.49
C ASP A 170 -16.54 -24.42 -7.40
N VAL A 171 -15.72 -24.04 -8.40
CA VAL A 171 -15.09 -22.72 -8.48
C VAL A 171 -16.16 -21.69 -8.85
N ILE A 172 -16.88 -21.19 -7.85
CA ILE A 172 -17.75 -20.02 -8.00
C ILE A 172 -16.85 -18.79 -8.09
N CYS A 173 -16.37 -18.52 -9.30
CA CYS A 173 -15.64 -17.30 -9.64
C CYS A 173 -16.46 -16.09 -9.17
N SER A 174 -15.98 -15.42 -8.12
CA SER A 174 -16.67 -14.29 -7.49
C SER A 174 -16.63 -13.08 -8.43
N LYS A 175 -17.57 -13.01 -9.38
CA LYS A 175 -17.84 -11.82 -10.22
C LYS A 175 -18.38 -10.62 -9.41
N GLN A 176 -18.24 -10.61 -8.09
CA GLN A 176 -18.94 -9.67 -7.19
C GLN A 176 -18.29 -8.29 -7.04
N PHE A 177 -17.12 -8.02 -7.62
CA PHE A 177 -16.50 -6.69 -7.54
C PHE A 177 -16.70 -5.78 -8.76
N LEU A 178 -17.57 -6.16 -9.71
CA LEU A 178 -18.02 -5.25 -10.76
C LEU A 178 -19.39 -4.67 -10.38
N LYS A 179 -19.36 -3.39 -9.96
CA LYS A 179 -20.45 -2.45 -9.65
C LYS A 179 -21.12 -2.59 -8.28
N GLN A 180 -20.81 -1.64 -7.38
CA GLN A 180 -21.85 -0.97 -6.58
C GLN A 180 -21.60 0.55 -6.51
N HIS A 181 -22.42 1.24 -7.29
CA HIS A 181 -22.91 2.61 -7.28
C HIS A 181 -22.15 3.77 -6.61
N GLN A 182 -21.95 4.80 -7.44
CA GLN A 182 -21.76 6.20 -7.07
C GLN A 182 -22.80 6.65 -6.03
N TYR A 183 -22.34 7.01 -4.83
CA TYR A 183 -23.13 7.79 -3.89
C TYR A 183 -22.86 9.27 -4.19
N GLN A 184 -23.84 9.98 -4.76
CA GLN A 184 -23.83 11.44 -4.81
C GLN A 184 -24.72 11.98 -3.68
N PRO A 185 -24.19 12.79 -2.76
CA PRO A 185 -25.04 13.45 -1.78
C PRO A 185 -25.91 14.51 -2.47
N LYS A 186 -27.23 14.44 -2.28
CA LYS A 186 -28.15 15.50 -2.65
C LYS A 186 -27.88 16.70 -1.75
N VAL A 187 -27.31 17.76 -2.32
CA VAL A 187 -27.32 19.09 -1.69
C VAL A 187 -28.68 19.71 -1.98
N GLN A 188 -29.55 19.79 -0.96
CA GLN A 188 -30.70 20.67 -1.00
C GLN A 188 -30.21 22.09 -0.69
N SER A 189 -30.27 22.97 -1.70
CA SER A 189 -30.12 24.41 -1.51
C SER A 189 -31.36 24.94 -0.80
N LEU A 190 -31.17 25.50 0.40
CA LEU A 190 -32.12 26.45 0.98
C LEU A 190 -31.76 27.84 0.44
N VAL A 191 -32.53 28.29 -0.56
CA VAL A 191 -33.01 29.68 -0.71
C VAL A 191 -34.41 29.58 -1.30
#